data_AF-A0A6N9R8A3-F1
#
_entry.id   AF-A0A6N9R8A3-F1
#
_cell.length_a   1.000
_cell.length_b   1.000
_cell.length_c   1.000
_cell.angle_alpha   90.00
_cell.angle_beta   90.00
_cell.angle_gamma   90.00
#
_symmetry.space_group_name_H-M   'P 1'
#
loop_
_entity.id
_entity.type
_entity.pdbx_description
1 polymer ?
#
loop_
_entity_poly.entity_id
_entity_poly.type
_entity_poly.pdbx_seq_one_letter_code
_entity_poly.pdbx_strand_id
1 'polypeptide(L)'
;GLGGARVDRIAAAAGANKRMLYYYFGNKEALFTAVLEAAYESIRAAETRLSLLDVPPDEGIRRMIAFTWNYYLAHPEFLTLLNSENLHEARHLKVSPKIRTMNSPVIATLGEILRRGGRLGVFRANPHPLQLYISIAGLSYFFLSNNDTLSAVFDRDLARPAARRDRLAHMTDLVLGYLRHGRG
;
A
#
# COMPACT_ATOMS: atom_id res chain seq x y z
N GLY A 1 16.60 17.37 -12.57
CA GLY A 1 16.43 15.91 -12.46
C GLY A 1 14.95 15.53 -12.38
N LEU A 2 14.60 14.32 -12.84
CA LEU A 2 13.22 13.79 -12.92
C LEU A 2 12.39 13.93 -11.63
N GLY A 3 13.03 13.99 -10.45
CA GLY A 3 12.36 14.27 -9.18
C GLY A 3 11.68 15.65 -9.10
N GLY A 4 12.13 16.65 -9.88
CA GLY A 4 11.50 17.97 -9.90
C GLY A 4 10.25 18.12 -10.73
N ALA A 5 10.13 17.32 -11.80
CA ALA A 5 8.93 17.32 -12.63
C ALA A 5 7.71 16.73 -11.89
N ARG A 6 7.93 15.89 -10.87
CA ARG A 6 6.83 15.20 -10.15
C ARG A 6 6.11 16.12 -9.16
N VAL A 7 6.84 16.89 -8.35
CA VAL A 7 6.24 17.85 -7.41
C VAL A 7 5.50 18.95 -8.16
N ASP A 8 6.08 19.45 -9.25
CA ASP A 8 5.43 20.46 -10.10
C ASP A 8 4.14 19.92 -10.76
N ARG A 9 4.09 18.63 -11.13
CA ARG A 9 2.86 17.97 -11.63
C ARG A 9 1.79 17.84 -10.55
N ILE A 10 2.16 17.52 -9.32
CA ILE A 10 1.21 17.40 -8.19
C ILE A 10 0.61 18.78 -7.86
N ALA A 11 1.45 19.82 -7.82
CA ALA A 11 1.03 21.21 -7.63
C ALA A 11 0.03 21.67 -8.72
N ALA A 12 0.34 21.36 -9.98
CA ALA A 12 -0.53 21.68 -11.12
C ALA A 12 -1.86 20.92 -11.08
N ALA A 13 -1.83 19.62 -10.73
CA ALA A 13 -3.04 18.80 -10.58
C ALA A 13 -3.95 19.29 -9.44
N ALA A 14 -3.37 19.87 -8.39
CA ALA A 14 -4.11 20.45 -7.27
C ALA A 14 -4.62 21.88 -7.53
N GLY A 15 -4.35 22.47 -8.70
CA GLY A 15 -4.75 23.84 -9.02
C GLY A 15 -4.07 24.91 -8.15
N ALA A 16 -2.99 24.56 -7.44
CA ALA A 16 -2.37 25.44 -6.46
C ALA A 16 -1.27 26.31 -7.09
N ASN A 17 -1.25 27.60 -6.75
CA ASN A 17 -0.21 28.52 -7.21
C ASN A 17 1.17 28.10 -6.64
N LYS A 18 2.15 27.90 -7.52
CA LYS A 18 3.52 27.49 -7.16
C LYS A 18 4.15 28.36 -6.07
N ARG A 19 3.95 29.68 -6.09
CA ARG A 19 4.44 30.60 -5.05
C ARG A 19 3.75 30.39 -3.70
N MET A 20 2.46 30.07 -3.72
CA MET A 20 1.67 29.82 -2.52
C MET A 20 2.08 28.50 -1.87
N LEU A 21 2.35 27.45 -2.65
CA LEU A 21 2.88 26.19 -2.14
C LEU A 21 4.25 26.36 -1.48
N TYR A 22 5.19 27.07 -2.11
CA TYR A 22 6.49 27.32 -1.48
C TYR A 22 6.40 28.28 -0.29
N TYR A 23 5.41 29.16 -0.25
CA TYR A 23 5.15 29.98 0.94
C TYR A 23 4.70 29.14 2.14
N TYR A 24 3.79 28.18 1.93
CA TYR A 24 3.30 27.31 3.02
C TYR A 24 4.30 26.23 3.45
N PHE A 25 5.07 25.67 2.51
CA PHE A 25 5.96 24.54 2.80
C PHE A 25 7.44 24.92 2.86
N GLY A 26 7.81 26.17 2.56
CA GLY A 26 9.16 26.69 2.57
C GLY A 26 10.00 26.22 1.39
N ASN A 27 10.29 24.91 1.32
CA ASN A 27 11.10 24.31 0.26
C ASN A 27 10.48 23.02 -0.30
N LYS A 28 11.10 22.53 -1.38
CA LYS A 28 10.61 21.38 -2.14
C LYS A 28 10.68 20.05 -1.38
N GLU A 29 11.69 19.86 -0.53
CA GLU A 29 11.81 18.66 0.29
C GLU A 29 10.70 18.64 1.35
N ALA A 30 10.43 19.78 1.98
CA ALA A 30 9.34 19.92 2.94
C ALA A 30 7.95 19.74 2.29
N LEU A 31 7.76 20.27 1.07
CA LEU A 31 6.55 20.00 0.28
C LEU A 31 6.41 18.50 -0.05
N PHE A 32 7.50 17.83 -0.46
CA PHE A 32 7.47 16.40 -0.73
C PHE A 32 7.14 15.60 0.53
N THR A 33 7.75 15.91 1.68
CA THR A 33 7.42 15.30 2.98
C THR A 33 5.94 15.48 3.30
N ALA A 34 5.40 16.69 3.17
CA ALA A 34 4.00 16.97 3.47
C ALA A 34 3.03 16.18 2.56
N VAL A 35 3.34 16.09 1.27
CA VAL A 35 2.55 15.29 0.31
C VAL A 35 2.63 13.80 0.66
N LEU A 36 3.82 13.30 1.02
CA LEU A 36 4.00 11.91 1.43
C LEU A 36 3.21 11.59 2.71
N GLU A 37 3.28 12.46 3.71
CA GLU A 37 2.50 12.35 4.94
C GLU A 37 0.99 12.33 4.67
N ALA A 38 0.49 13.23 3.83
CA ALA A 38 -0.92 13.26 3.46
C ALA A 38 -1.35 11.98 2.72
N ALA A 39 -0.48 11.44 1.84
CA ALA A 39 -0.75 10.21 1.12
C ALA A 39 -0.82 9.00 2.07
N TYR A 40 0.08 8.91 3.06
CA TYR A 40 0.02 7.89 4.12
C TYR A 40 -1.22 8.06 5.02
N GLU A 41 -1.56 9.29 5.38
CA GLU A 41 -2.75 9.59 6.18
C GLU A 41 -4.03 9.12 5.48
N SER A 42 -4.15 9.40 4.18
CA SER A 42 -5.32 9.03 3.38
C SER A 42 -5.53 7.51 3.32
N ILE A 43 -4.47 6.74 3.01
CA ILE A 43 -4.59 5.27 2.94
C ILE A 43 -4.91 4.68 4.31
N ARG A 44 -4.31 5.18 5.40
CA ARG A 44 -4.58 4.68 6.74
C ARG A 44 -6.01 5.02 7.19
N ALA A 45 -6.48 6.23 6.92
CA ALA A 45 -7.85 6.64 7.23
C ALA A 45 -8.88 5.84 6.42
N ALA A 46 -8.55 5.44 5.19
CA ALA A 46 -9.40 4.57 4.39
C ALA A 46 -9.44 3.14 4.92
N GLU A 47 -8.32 2.64 5.41
CA GLU A 47 -8.22 1.28 5.95
C GLU A 47 -8.98 1.10 7.27
N THR A 48 -8.96 2.10 8.16
CA THR A 48 -9.68 2.02 9.45
C THR A 48 -11.20 1.85 9.27
N ARG A 49 -11.75 2.23 8.11
CA ARG A 49 -13.18 2.09 7.79
C ARG A 49 -13.58 0.68 7.34
N LEU A 50 -12.65 -0.25 7.21
CA LEU A 50 -12.93 -1.60 6.68
C LEU A 50 -13.59 -2.54 7.70
N SER A 51 -13.62 -2.18 8.99
CA SER A 51 -14.21 -3.02 10.05
C SER A 51 -13.70 -4.47 9.99
N LEU A 52 -12.39 -4.66 9.78
CA LEU A 52 -11.79 -5.98 9.54
C LEU A 52 -11.93 -6.95 10.71
N LEU A 53 -12.17 -6.43 11.92
CA LEU A 53 -12.39 -7.23 13.12
C LEU A 53 -13.84 -7.70 13.27
N ASP A 54 -14.78 -7.12 12.52
CA ASP A 54 -16.22 -7.43 12.65
C ASP A 54 -16.64 -8.62 11.76
N VAL A 55 -15.69 -9.25 11.08
CA VAL A 55 -15.91 -10.36 10.15
C VAL A 55 -15.08 -11.60 10.52
N PRO A 56 -15.38 -12.77 9.94
CA PRO A 56 -14.53 -13.95 10.07
C PRO A 56 -13.07 -13.65 9.67
N PRO A 57 -12.07 -14.28 10.32
CA PRO A 57 -10.67 -13.92 10.09
C PRO A 57 -10.21 -14.03 8.64
N ASP A 58 -10.63 -15.06 7.91
CA ASP A 58 -10.28 -15.24 6.50
C ASP A 58 -10.91 -14.17 5.61
N GLU A 59 -12.15 -13.77 5.90
CA GLU A 59 -12.80 -12.63 5.25
C GLU A 59 -12.08 -11.31 5.58
N GLY A 60 -11.61 -11.12 6.81
CA GLY A 60 -10.80 -9.96 7.19
C GLY A 60 -9.51 -9.86 6.36
N ILE A 61 -8.84 -10.99 6.09
CA ILE A 61 -7.67 -11.03 5.21
C ILE A 61 -8.06 -10.73 3.76
N ARG A 62 -9.15 -11.31 3.24
CA ARG A 62 -9.64 -11.01 1.88
C ARG A 62 -9.90 -9.51 1.69
N ARG A 63 -10.57 -8.87 2.65
CA ARG A 63 -10.85 -7.44 2.63
C ARG A 63 -9.58 -6.60 2.68
N MET A 64 -8.58 -6.98 3.48
CA MET A 64 -7.28 -6.29 3.52
C MET A 64 -6.57 -6.33 2.15
N ILE A 65 -6.56 -7.50 1.50
CA ILE A 65 -5.94 -7.67 0.17
C ILE A 65 -6.69 -6.85 -0.87
N ALA A 66 -8.02 -6.97 -0.93
CA ALA A 66 -8.86 -6.25 -1.87
C ALA A 66 -8.75 -4.74 -1.67
N PHE A 67 -8.73 -4.26 -0.41
CA PHE A 67 -8.52 -2.86 -0.10
C PHE A 67 -7.16 -2.37 -0.61
N THR A 68 -6.07 -3.05 -0.27
CA THR A 68 -4.71 -2.64 -0.70
C THR A 68 -4.64 -2.52 -2.22
N TRP A 69 -5.16 -3.53 -2.92
CA TRP A 69 -5.21 -3.55 -4.38
C TRP A 69 -6.04 -2.42 -4.98
N ASN A 70 -7.29 -2.25 -4.51
CA ASN A 70 -8.20 -1.24 -5.03
C ASN A 70 -7.73 0.17 -4.72
N TYR A 71 -7.13 0.39 -3.54
CA TYR A 71 -6.55 1.67 -3.19
C TYR A 71 -5.42 2.04 -4.16
N TYR A 72 -4.50 1.12 -4.46
CA TYR A 72 -3.41 1.40 -5.40
C TYR A 72 -3.91 1.66 -6.84
N LEU A 73 -4.98 0.98 -7.27
CA LEU A 73 -5.59 1.26 -8.58
C LEU A 73 -6.28 2.62 -8.62
N ALA A 74 -6.94 3.04 -7.53
CA ALA A 74 -7.59 4.34 -7.42
C ALA A 74 -6.60 5.49 -7.20
N HIS A 75 -5.44 5.20 -6.61
CA HIS A 75 -4.42 6.18 -6.19
C HIS A 75 -3.02 5.84 -6.76
N PRO A 76 -2.83 5.82 -8.09
CA PRO A 76 -1.52 5.52 -8.70
C PRO A 76 -0.43 6.53 -8.32
N GLU A 77 -0.79 7.74 -7.89
CA GLU A 77 0.11 8.74 -7.33
C GLU A 77 0.81 8.24 -6.06
N PHE A 78 0.15 7.41 -5.25
CA PHE A 78 0.75 6.82 -4.05
C PHE A 78 1.95 5.94 -4.41
N LEU A 79 1.80 5.08 -5.43
CA LEU A 79 2.89 4.22 -5.93
C LEU A 79 4.04 5.07 -6.48
N THR A 80 3.72 6.14 -7.21
CA THR A 80 4.73 7.06 -7.76
C THR A 80 5.51 7.78 -6.66
N LEU A 81 4.83 8.26 -5.62
CA LEU A 81 5.45 8.88 -4.45
C LEU A 81 6.35 7.89 -3.70
N LEU A 82 5.85 6.67 -3.45
CA LEU A 82 6.62 5.63 -2.78
C LEU A 82 7.86 5.22 -3.59
N ASN A 83 7.75 5.07 -4.91
CA ASN A 83 8.89 4.81 -5.78
C ASN A 83 9.94 5.92 -5.69
N SER A 84 9.47 7.17 -5.71
CA SER A 84 10.35 8.34 -5.57
C SER A 84 11.05 8.35 -4.21
N GLU A 85 10.34 8.02 -3.14
CA GLU A 85 10.92 7.98 -1.80
C GLU A 85 11.93 6.83 -1.63
N ASN A 86 11.66 5.67 -2.24
CA ASN A 86 12.60 4.55 -2.28
C ASN A 86 13.91 4.92 -3.01
N LEU A 87 13.83 5.67 -4.12
CA LEU A 87 15.01 6.19 -4.82
C LEU A 87 15.84 7.16 -3.97
N HIS A 88 15.22 7.82 -2.98
CA HIS A 88 15.90 8.67 -2.01
C HIS A 88 16.15 7.95 -0.68
N GLU A 89 16.16 6.61 -0.67
CA GLU A 89 16.48 5.78 0.49
C GLU A 89 15.66 6.12 1.75
N ALA A 90 14.37 6.41 1.56
CA ALA A 90 13.44 6.77 2.63
C ALA A 90 13.85 8.02 3.44
N ARG A 91 14.59 8.96 2.83
CA ARG A 91 15.09 10.19 3.49
C ARG A 91 14.00 10.98 4.20
N HIS A 92 12.81 11.10 3.62
CA HIS A 92 11.71 11.92 4.13
C HIS A 92 10.90 11.13 5.18
N LEU A 93 10.74 9.82 4.97
CA LEU A 93 10.12 8.91 5.95
C LEU A 93 10.94 8.82 7.24
N LYS A 94 12.26 8.78 7.15
CA LYS A 94 13.16 8.67 8.30
C LYS A 94 13.01 9.84 9.28
N VAL A 95 12.68 11.04 8.78
CA VAL A 95 12.54 12.25 9.58
C VAL A 95 11.09 12.59 9.95
N SER A 96 10.10 11.85 9.43
CA SER A 96 8.68 12.06 9.75
C SER A 96 8.22 11.12 10.87
N PRO A 97 8.03 11.62 12.11
CA PRO A 97 7.46 10.80 13.19
C PRO A 97 6.00 10.43 12.91
N LYS A 98 5.28 11.25 12.12
CA LYS A 98 3.86 11.08 11.77
C LYS A 98 3.62 9.78 10.99
N ILE A 99 4.50 9.44 10.05
CA ILE A 99 4.29 8.24 9.21
C ILE A 99 4.52 6.95 10.00
N ARG A 100 5.44 6.97 10.97
CA ARG A 100 5.65 5.81 11.86
C ARG A 100 4.41 5.53 12.71
N THR A 101 3.80 6.56 13.31
CA THR A 101 2.61 6.39 14.16
C THR A 101 1.39 5.94 13.35
N MET A 102 1.26 6.40 12.11
CA MET A 102 0.19 6.03 11.19
C MET A 102 0.17 4.54 10.80
N ASN A 103 1.32 3.87 10.73
CA ASN A 103 1.41 2.48 10.26
C ASN A 103 1.32 1.43 11.38
N SER A 104 1.48 1.80 12.66
CA SER A 104 1.33 0.84 13.77
C SER A 104 -0.08 0.21 13.85
N PRO A 105 -1.19 0.95 13.66
CA PRO A 105 -2.54 0.40 13.76
C PRO A 105 -2.84 -0.73 12.77
N VAL A 106 -2.37 -0.64 11.51
CA VAL A 106 -2.63 -1.69 10.51
C VAL A 106 -2.02 -3.03 10.92
N ILE A 107 -0.79 -2.99 11.43
CA ILE A 107 -0.08 -4.19 11.85
C ILE A 107 -0.74 -4.77 13.10
N ALA A 108 -1.21 -3.93 14.02
CA ALA A 108 -1.96 -4.37 15.19
C ALA A 108 -3.30 -5.04 14.81
N THR A 109 -4.07 -4.43 13.91
CA THR A 109 -5.32 -5.00 13.40
C THR A 109 -5.07 -6.34 12.73
N LEU A 110 -4.04 -6.44 11.87
CA LEU A 110 -3.69 -7.69 11.22
C LEU A 110 -3.26 -8.76 12.24
N GLY A 111 -2.50 -8.37 13.26
CA GLY A 111 -2.12 -9.26 14.36
C GLY A 111 -3.33 -9.82 15.11
N GLU A 112 -4.35 -8.99 15.36
CA GLU A 112 -5.59 -9.43 16.01
C GLU A 112 -6.38 -10.41 15.12
N ILE A 113 -6.49 -10.15 13.82
CA ILE A 113 -7.12 -11.07 12.85
C ILE A 113 -6.41 -12.43 12.88
N LEU A 114 -5.08 -12.42 12.82
CA LEU A 114 -4.27 -13.63 12.80
C LEU A 114 -4.40 -14.42 14.10
N ARG A 115 -4.38 -13.73 15.25
CA ARG A 115 -4.57 -14.35 16.57
C ARG A 115 -5.97 -14.98 16.70
N ARG A 116 -7.01 -14.30 16.22
CA ARG A 116 -8.38 -14.86 16.20
C ARG A 116 -8.47 -16.09 15.30
N GLY A 117 -7.89 -16.03 14.10
CA GLY A 117 -7.86 -17.17 13.19
C GLY A 117 -7.09 -18.37 13.73
N GLY A 118 -5.99 -18.13 14.46
CA GLY A 118 -5.26 -19.19 15.17
C GLY A 118 -6.09 -19.85 16.27
N ARG A 119 -6.82 -19.07 17.09
CA ARG A 119 -7.71 -19.61 18.13
C ARG A 119 -8.87 -20.44 17.55
N LEU A 120 -9.35 -20.08 16.37
CA LEU A 120 -10.41 -20.79 15.66
C LEU A 120 -9.90 -21.99 14.83
N GLY A 121 -8.58 -22.21 14.77
CA GLY A 121 -7.97 -23.28 13.97
C GLY A 121 -8.08 -23.07 12.45
N VAL A 122 -8.48 -21.88 11.99
CA VAL A 122 -8.61 -21.56 10.54
C VAL A 122 -7.30 -21.08 9.93
N PHE A 123 -6.36 -20.61 10.76
CA PHE A 123 -5.02 -20.23 10.37
C PHE A 123 -3.97 -21.06 11.10
N ARG A 124 -2.81 -21.22 10.46
CA ARG A 124 -1.59 -21.78 11.02
C ARG A 124 -1.16 -21.06 12.29
N ALA A 125 -0.33 -21.73 13.08
CA ALA A 125 0.26 -21.14 14.26
C ALA A 125 1.23 -19.98 13.90
N ASN A 126 1.12 -18.90 14.66
CA ASN A 126 2.08 -17.78 14.75
C ASN A 126 2.57 -17.15 13.42
N PRO A 127 1.69 -16.81 12.45
CA PRO A 127 2.10 -16.00 11.32
C PRO A 127 2.50 -14.59 11.79
N HIS A 128 3.62 -14.07 11.30
CA HIS A 128 4.11 -12.76 11.69
C HIS A 128 3.32 -11.64 10.97
N PRO A 129 2.60 -10.74 11.67
CA PRO A 129 1.72 -9.76 11.03
C PRO A 129 2.44 -8.81 10.07
N LEU A 130 3.61 -8.29 10.46
CA LEU A 130 4.41 -7.42 9.60
C LEU A 130 4.83 -8.11 8.29
N GLN A 131 5.27 -9.36 8.35
CA GLN A 131 5.69 -10.11 7.15
C GLN A 131 4.51 -10.37 6.21
N LEU A 132 3.34 -10.66 6.77
CA LEU A 132 2.12 -10.82 6.00
C LEU A 132 1.73 -9.50 5.31
N TYR A 133 1.76 -8.37 6.04
CA TYR A 133 1.47 -7.06 5.47
C TYR A 133 2.43 -6.70 4.34
N ILE A 134 3.74 -6.89 4.54
CA ILE A 134 4.77 -6.67 3.51
C ILE A 134 4.48 -7.52 2.27
N SER A 135 4.06 -8.78 2.47
CA SER A 135 3.72 -9.68 1.36
C SER A 135 2.49 -9.18 0.58
N ILE A 136 1.42 -8.79 1.28
CA ILE A 136 0.20 -8.25 0.65
C ILE A 136 0.51 -6.97 -0.14
N ALA A 137 1.22 -6.03 0.49
CA ALA A 137 1.63 -4.77 -0.15
C ALA A 137 2.55 -5.04 -1.34
N GLY A 138 3.56 -5.91 -1.18
CA GLY A 138 4.54 -6.26 -2.20
C GLY A 138 3.92 -6.95 -3.42
N LEU A 139 3.01 -7.92 -3.20
CA LEU A 139 2.31 -8.61 -4.28
C LEU A 139 1.49 -7.64 -5.15
N SER A 140 0.88 -6.63 -4.54
CA SER A 140 0.10 -5.59 -5.21
C SER A 140 1.01 -4.57 -5.89
N TYR A 141 1.95 -4.00 -5.13
CA TYR A 141 2.90 -2.98 -5.58
C TYR A 141 3.74 -3.46 -6.76
N PHE A 142 4.33 -4.66 -6.67
CA PHE A 142 5.23 -5.15 -7.72
C PHE A 142 4.50 -5.25 -9.06
N PHE A 143 3.30 -5.84 -9.07
CA PHE A 143 2.52 -6.02 -10.28
C PHE A 143 2.06 -4.70 -10.90
N LEU A 144 1.65 -3.73 -10.06
CA LEU A 144 1.13 -2.44 -10.53
C LEU A 144 2.26 -1.48 -10.94
N SER A 145 3.29 -1.32 -10.11
CA SER A 145 4.41 -0.41 -10.36
C SER A 145 5.31 -0.85 -11.52
N ASN A 146 5.27 -2.12 -11.90
CA ASN A 146 6.07 -2.70 -12.99
C ASN A 146 5.18 -3.26 -14.11
N ASN A 147 3.93 -2.80 -14.22
CA ASN A 147 2.99 -3.37 -15.18
C ASN A 147 3.48 -3.23 -16.64
N ASP A 148 4.02 -2.06 -16.99
CA ASP A 148 4.53 -1.79 -18.35
C ASP A 148 5.69 -2.74 -18.72
N THR A 149 6.65 -2.93 -17.80
CA THR A 149 7.80 -3.79 -18.05
C THR A 149 7.42 -5.26 -18.03
N LEU A 150 6.55 -5.69 -17.11
CA LEU A 150 6.01 -7.06 -17.12
C LEU A 150 5.22 -7.32 -18.41
N SER A 151 4.40 -6.37 -18.86
CA SER A 151 3.60 -6.51 -20.06
C SER A 151 4.47 -6.66 -21.31
N ALA A 152 5.52 -5.84 -21.42
CA ALA A 152 6.48 -5.91 -22.52
C ALA A 152 7.29 -7.20 -22.51
N VAL A 153 7.80 -7.62 -21.34
CA VAL A 153 8.64 -8.83 -21.22
C VAL A 153 7.84 -10.11 -21.50
N PHE A 154 6.58 -10.17 -21.09
CA PHE A 154 5.74 -11.35 -21.25
C PHE A 154 4.80 -11.29 -22.47
N ASP A 155 4.90 -10.24 -23.30
CA ASP A 155 4.06 -9.99 -24.48
C ASP A 155 2.56 -10.13 -24.18
N ARG A 156 2.11 -9.48 -23.09
CA ARG A 156 0.72 -9.53 -22.61
C ARG A 156 0.31 -8.20 -22.01
N ASP A 157 -0.87 -7.69 -22.36
CA ASP A 157 -1.46 -6.56 -21.63
C ASP A 157 -1.92 -7.01 -20.24
N LEU A 158 -1.14 -6.65 -19.21
CA LEU A 158 -1.44 -6.90 -17.81
C LEU A 158 -2.21 -5.75 -17.13
N ALA A 159 -2.48 -4.67 -17.85
CA ALA A 159 -3.30 -3.55 -17.39
C ALA A 159 -4.79 -3.78 -17.66
N ARG A 160 -5.15 -4.67 -18.59
CA ARG A 160 -6.56 -4.97 -18.90
C ARG A 160 -7.36 -5.44 -17.68
N PRO A 161 -8.67 -5.12 -17.59
CA PRO A 161 -9.49 -5.45 -16.43
C PRO A 161 -9.51 -6.94 -16.04
N ALA A 162 -9.48 -7.86 -17.02
CA ALA A 162 -9.43 -9.29 -16.75
C ALA A 162 -8.13 -9.70 -16.05
N ALA A 163 -6.97 -9.26 -16.54
CA ALA A 163 -5.67 -9.57 -15.93
C ALA A 163 -5.57 -9.04 -14.49
N ARG A 164 -6.16 -7.86 -14.23
CA ARG A 164 -6.27 -7.29 -12.88
C ARG A 164 -7.12 -8.14 -11.94
N ARG A 165 -8.26 -8.66 -12.41
CA ARG A 165 -9.09 -9.59 -11.61
C ARG A 165 -8.37 -10.90 -11.34
N ASP A 166 -7.74 -11.47 -12.36
CA ASP A 166 -6.97 -12.72 -12.22
C ASP A 166 -5.83 -12.54 -11.22
N ARG A 167 -5.15 -11.39 -11.27
CA ARG A 167 -4.10 -11.05 -10.30
C ARG A 167 -4.63 -10.94 -8.88
N LEU A 168 -5.74 -10.24 -8.66
CA LEU A 168 -6.34 -10.11 -7.33
C LEU A 168 -6.76 -11.48 -6.76
N ALA A 169 -7.39 -12.32 -7.58
CA ALA A 169 -7.77 -13.68 -7.19
C ALA A 169 -6.53 -14.50 -6.81
N HIS A 170 -5.50 -14.52 -7.67
CA HIS A 170 -4.25 -15.23 -7.42
C HIS A 170 -3.55 -14.79 -6.13
N MET A 171 -3.44 -13.48 -5.88
CA MET A 171 -2.83 -12.98 -4.63
C MET A 171 -3.64 -13.38 -3.39
N THR A 172 -4.96 -13.36 -3.50
CA THR A 172 -5.86 -13.76 -2.42
C THR A 172 -5.67 -15.24 -2.07
N ASP A 173 -5.63 -16.09 -3.08
CA ASP A 173 -5.42 -17.53 -2.90
C ASP A 173 -4.02 -17.84 -2.36
N LEU A 174 -2.99 -17.15 -2.84
CA LEU A 174 -1.62 -17.32 -2.36
C LEU A 174 -1.48 -16.95 -0.88
N VAL A 175 -2.04 -15.81 -0.47
CA VAL A 175 -1.98 -15.35 0.93
C VAL A 175 -2.81 -16.24 1.85
N LEU A 176 -4.05 -16.59 1.47
CA LEU A 176 -4.88 -17.47 2.28
C LEU A 176 -4.34 -18.91 2.32
N GLY A 177 -3.75 -19.38 1.23
CA GLY A 177 -3.07 -20.67 1.17
C GLY A 177 -1.92 -20.75 2.17
N TYR A 178 -1.06 -19.72 2.22
CA TYR A 178 -0.01 -19.61 3.25
C TYR A 178 -0.57 -19.62 4.67
N LEU A 179 -1.69 -18.92 4.91
CA LEU A 179 -2.29 -18.85 6.24
C LEU A 179 -2.98 -20.15 6.65
N ARG A 180 -3.58 -20.90 5.72
CA ARG A 180 -4.30 -22.15 6.01
C ARG A 180 -3.39 -23.37 6.08
N HIS A 181 -2.26 -23.35 5.37
CA HIS A 181 -1.33 -24.48 5.30
C HIS A 181 0.00 -24.14 5.98
N GLY A 182 0.05 -24.34 7.29
CA GLY A 182 1.30 -24.47 8.04
C GLY A 182 1.41 -25.89 8.57
N ARG A 183 2.43 -26.63 8.11
CA ARG A 183 2.84 -27.88 8.78
C ARG A 183 3.05 -27.57 10.27
N GLY A 184 2.42 -28.38 11.12
CA GLY A 184 2.75 -28.45 12.54
C GLY A 184 4.20 -28.86 12.75
#